data_AF-A0A949WUR1-F1
#
_entry.id   AF-A0A949WUR1-F1
#
_cell.length_a   1.000
_cell.length_b   1.000
_cell.length_c   1.000
_cell.angle_alpha   90.00
_cell.angle_beta   90.00
_cell.angle_gamma   90.00
#
_symmetry.space_group_name_H-M   'P 1'
#
loop_
_entity.id
_entity.type
_entity.pdbx_description
1 polymer ?
#
loop_
_entity_poly.entity_id
_entity_poly.type
_entity_poly.pdbx_seq_one_letter_code
_entity_poly.pdbx_strand_id
1 'polypeptide(L)'
;MISDYRNEADSFDSVEHLGPEAIAAYVDNELSPIAADRARVHLVHCPLCRHEVHRQRQAAESVRQRVNDGLRAPRSLIAKLAQIEMSCPEGPGADEISRGSAPSLMDRVEVFYRAVRHVQGR
;
A
#
# COMPACT_ATOMS: atom_id res chain seq x y z
N MET A 1 -41.23 -5.43 5.83
CA MET A 1 -40.85 -6.60 5.02
C MET A 1 -39.34 -6.72 5.10
N ILE A 2 -38.87 -7.60 5.98
CA ILE A 2 -37.46 -7.92 6.19
C ILE A 2 -37.24 -9.14 5.31
N SER A 3 -36.64 -8.95 4.13
CA SER A 3 -36.37 -10.04 3.18
C SER A 3 -34.91 -9.94 2.76
N ASP A 4 -34.21 -11.04 3.00
CA ASP A 4 -33.00 -11.49 2.28
C ASP A 4 -31.62 -10.95 2.69
N TYR A 5 -31.35 -10.80 3.99
CA TYR A 5 -29.98 -10.93 4.51
C TYR A 5 -29.68 -12.40 4.79
N ARG A 6 -29.56 -13.22 3.73
CA ARG A 6 -29.26 -14.65 3.85
C ARG A 6 -27.79 -14.90 3.51
N ASN A 7 -26.95 -14.82 4.54
CA ASN A 7 -25.78 -15.68 4.77
C ASN A 7 -25.02 -16.20 3.53
N GLU A 8 -24.21 -15.35 2.90
CA GLU A 8 -23.13 -15.71 1.96
C GLU A 8 -21.75 -15.62 2.65
N ALA A 9 -21.70 -15.92 3.95
CA ALA A 9 -20.47 -15.85 4.74
C ALA A 9 -19.63 -17.15 4.69
N ASP A 10 -19.64 -17.90 3.58
CA ASP A 10 -18.81 -19.12 3.51
C ASP A 10 -18.39 -19.60 2.11
N SER A 11 -18.52 -18.76 1.07
CA SER A 11 -17.73 -18.99 -0.16
C SER A 11 -16.57 -18.01 -0.17
N PHE A 12 -15.38 -18.50 0.17
CA PHE A 12 -14.17 -17.93 -0.37
C PHE A 12 -14.28 -18.04 -1.91
N ASP A 13 -14.88 -17.05 -2.57
CA ASP A 13 -14.90 -16.90 -4.03
C ASP A 13 -13.49 -16.61 -4.56
N SER A 14 -12.57 -17.52 -4.28
CA SER A 14 -11.14 -17.42 -4.57
C SER A 14 -10.81 -17.51 -6.06
N VAL A 15 -11.79 -17.33 -6.94
CA VAL A 15 -11.58 -17.47 -8.39
C VAL A 15 -12.07 -16.25 -9.19
N GLU A 16 -13.11 -15.55 -8.77
CA GLU A 16 -13.66 -14.43 -9.56
C GLU A 16 -13.40 -13.05 -8.95
N HIS A 17 -13.52 -12.91 -7.61
CA HIS A 17 -13.44 -11.62 -6.92
C HIS A 17 -12.77 -11.71 -5.55
N LEU A 18 -12.29 -10.56 -5.03
CA LEU A 18 -11.87 -10.47 -3.64
C LEU A 18 -13.11 -10.58 -2.73
N GLY A 19 -13.06 -11.51 -1.76
CA GLY A 19 -14.08 -11.58 -0.71
C GLY A 19 -14.17 -10.30 0.12
N PRO A 20 -15.32 -10.02 0.76
CA PRO A 20 -15.53 -8.77 1.50
C PRO A 20 -14.51 -8.57 2.64
N GLU A 21 -14.11 -9.64 3.32
CA GLU A 21 -13.07 -9.60 4.36
C GLU A 21 -11.71 -9.23 3.78
N ALA A 22 -11.38 -9.75 2.59
CA ALA A 22 -10.13 -9.42 1.90
C ALA A 22 -10.11 -7.96 1.43
N ILE A 23 -11.26 -7.42 1.03
CA ILE A 23 -11.41 -6.01 0.67
C ILE A 23 -11.24 -5.12 1.90
N ALA A 24 -11.90 -5.44 3.02
CA ALA A 24 -11.75 -4.71 4.27
C ALA A 24 -10.28 -4.72 4.73
N ALA A 25 -9.67 -5.90 4.83
CA ALA A 25 -8.26 -6.05 5.21
C ALA A 25 -7.31 -5.34 4.23
N TYR A 26 -7.61 -5.29 2.94
CA TYR A 26 -6.83 -4.52 1.97
C TYR A 26 -6.92 -3.01 2.21
N VAL A 27 -8.12 -2.50 2.49
CA VAL A 27 -8.35 -1.07 2.76
C VAL A 27 -7.68 -0.62 4.06
N ASP A 28 -7.70 -1.48 5.07
CA ASP A 28 -7.10 -1.21 6.39
C ASP A 28 -5.59 -1.54 6.46
N ASN A 29 -5.01 -2.06 5.36
CA ASN A 29 -3.61 -2.51 5.26
C ASN A 29 -3.23 -3.64 6.22
N GLU A 30 -4.17 -4.54 6.49
CA GLU A 30 -3.99 -5.68 7.41
C GLU A 30 -3.69 -7.00 6.68
N LEU A 31 -3.67 -6.99 5.33
CA LEU A 31 -3.24 -8.15 4.56
C LEU A 31 -1.74 -8.43 4.75
N SER A 32 -1.37 -9.70 4.75
CA SER A 32 0.04 -10.09 4.64
C SER A 32 0.65 -9.52 3.34
N PRO A 33 1.98 -9.26 3.28
CA PRO A 33 2.60 -8.66 2.10
C PRO A 33 2.28 -9.39 0.78
N ILE A 34 2.28 -10.73 0.83
CA ILE A 34 1.97 -11.58 -0.33
C ILE A 34 0.49 -11.47 -0.72
N ALA A 35 -0.43 -11.45 0.26
CA ALA A 35 -1.86 -11.30 -0.02
C ALA A 35 -2.18 -9.90 -0.57
N ALA A 36 -1.51 -8.86 -0.05
CA ALA A 36 -1.65 -7.50 -0.54
C ALA A 36 -1.17 -7.35 -1.99
N ASP A 37 -0.05 -8.00 -2.36
CA ASP A 37 0.43 -8.00 -3.75
C ASP A 37 -0.57 -8.66 -4.71
N ARG A 38 -1.08 -9.83 -4.35
CA ARG A 38 -2.14 -10.52 -5.11
C ARG A 38 -3.39 -9.65 -5.26
N ALA A 39 -3.81 -8.96 -4.20
CA ALA A 39 -4.93 -8.04 -4.25
C ALA A 39 -4.66 -6.88 -5.21
N ARG A 40 -3.45 -6.28 -5.20
CA ARG A 40 -3.08 -5.20 -6.14
C ARG A 40 -3.16 -5.67 -7.59
N VAL A 41 -2.59 -6.83 -7.91
CA VAL A 41 -2.65 -7.41 -9.26
C VAL A 41 -4.11 -7.63 -9.67
N HIS A 42 -4.93 -8.20 -8.79
CA HIS A 42 -6.36 -8.40 -9.06
C HIS A 42 -7.08 -7.08 -9.33
N LEU A 43 -6.81 -6.03 -8.54
CA LEU A 43 -7.42 -4.72 -8.71
C LEU A 43 -7.03 -4.04 -10.03
N VAL A 44 -5.90 -4.36 -10.66
CA VAL A 44 -5.57 -3.87 -12.00
C VAL A 44 -6.54 -4.44 -13.04
N HIS A 45 -6.95 -5.70 -12.89
CA HIS A 45 -7.75 -6.41 -13.88
C HIS A 45 -9.26 -6.38 -13.60
N CYS A 46 -9.67 -6.18 -12.35
CA CYS A 46 -11.07 -6.27 -11.95
C CYS A 46 -11.70 -4.90 -11.58
N PRO A 47 -12.58 -4.32 -12.42
CA PRO A 47 -13.26 -3.06 -12.11
C PRO A 47 -14.24 -3.17 -10.93
N LEU A 48 -14.87 -4.34 -10.73
CA LEU A 48 -15.83 -4.55 -9.64
C LEU A 48 -15.14 -4.47 -8.27
N CYS A 49 -14.02 -5.17 -8.08
CA CYS A 49 -13.27 -5.08 -6.84
C CYS A 49 -12.65 -3.69 -6.62
N ARG A 50 -12.27 -2.97 -7.69
CA ARG A 50 -11.88 -1.55 -7.55
C ARG A 50 -13.02 -0.70 -7.00
N HIS A 51 -14.23 -0.86 -7.55
CA HIS A 51 -15.40 -0.13 -7.07
C HIS A 51 -15.67 -0.42 -5.59
N GLU A 52 -15.62 -1.69 -5.19
CA GLU A 52 -15.89 -2.09 -3.82
C GLU A 52 -14.81 -1.56 -2.84
N VAL A 53 -13.53 -1.60 -3.22
CA VAL A 53 -12.45 -0.94 -2.47
C VAL A 53 -12.70 0.57 -2.32
N HIS A 54 -13.16 1.25 -3.36
CA HIS A 54 -13.50 2.67 -3.29
C HIS A 54 -14.66 2.93 -2.32
N ARG A 55 -15.71 2.10 -2.38
CA ARG A 55 -16.87 2.19 -1.47
C ARG A 55 -16.44 2.01 -0.02
N GLN A 56 -15.63 0.99 0.26
CA GLN A 56 -15.13 0.71 1.61
C GLN A 56 -14.21 1.83 2.13
N ARG A 57 -13.35 2.42 1.27
CA ARG A 57 -12.53 3.60 1.63
C ARG A 57 -13.37 4.82 1.99
N GLN A 58 -14.44 5.08 1.24
CA GLN A 58 -15.37 6.18 1.54
C GLN A 58 -16.09 5.96 2.87
N ALA A 59 -16.53 4.72 3.15
CA ALA A 59 -17.11 4.37 4.43
C ALA A 59 -16.12 4.59 5.59
N ALA A 60 -14.89 4.10 5.46
CA ALA A 60 -13.84 4.28 6.46
C ALA A 60 -13.51 5.77 6.71
N GLU A 61 -13.50 6.58 5.64
CA GLU A 61 -13.27 8.03 5.75
C GLU A 61 -14.41 8.76 6.46
N SER A 62 -15.66 8.42 6.14
CA SER A 62 -16.83 8.98 6.82
C SER A 62 -16.80 8.72 8.33
N VAL A 63 -16.39 7.50 8.74
CA VAL A 63 -16.21 7.15 10.16
C VAL A 63 -15.10 7.99 10.79
N ARG A 64 -13.94 8.11 10.13
CA ARG A 64 -12.81 8.93 10.63
C ARG A 64 -13.20 10.39 10.82
N GLN A 65 -13.92 10.97 9.87
CA GLN A 65 -14.35 12.37 9.95
C GLN A 65 -15.26 12.60 11.16
N ARG A 66 -16.27 11.75 11.36
CA ARG A 66 -17.18 11.85 12.51
C ARG A 66 -16.48 11.64 13.86
N VAL A 67 -15.50 10.76 13.93
CA VAL A 67 -14.73 10.48 15.15
C VAL A 67 -13.78 11.64 15.49
N ASN A 68 -13.28 12.37 14.49
CA ASN A 68 -12.36 13.49 14.67
C ASN A 68 -13.00 14.80 15.15
N ASP A 69 -14.33 14.89 15.22
CA ASP A 69 -15.03 16.11 15.68
C ASP A 69 -14.83 16.42 17.18
N GLY A 70 -14.24 15.49 17.95
CA GLY A 70 -13.92 15.70 19.37
C GLY A 70 -12.55 15.19 19.82
N LEU A 71 -11.84 14.42 18.99
CA LEU A 71 -10.51 13.91 19.31
C LEU A 71 -9.45 14.91 18.87
N ARG A 72 -8.74 15.48 19.84
CA ARG A 72 -7.57 16.33 19.60
C ARG A 72 -6.38 15.77 20.36
N ALA A 73 -5.23 15.69 19.68
CA ALA A 73 -3.98 15.35 20.34
C ALA A 73 -3.66 16.38 21.44
N PRO A 74 -3.06 15.97 22.57
CA PRO A 74 -2.59 16.90 23.59
C PRO A 74 -1.62 17.93 23.01
N ARG A 75 -1.74 19.21 23.39
CA ARG A 75 -0.87 20.29 22.91
C ARG A 75 0.62 20.01 23.13
N SER A 76 0.95 19.33 24.22
CA SER A 76 2.32 18.90 24.54
C SER A 76 2.88 17.91 23.52
N LEU A 77 2.07 17.00 22.98
CA LEU A 77 2.48 16.07 21.94
C LEU A 77 2.72 16.82 20.62
N ILE A 78 1.81 17.74 20.26
CA ILE A 78 1.96 18.58 19.06
C ILE A 78 3.25 19.39 19.12
N ALA A 79 3.52 20.02 20.28
CA ALA A 79 4.76 20.77 20.49
C ALA A 79 6.01 19.89 20.35
N LYS A 80 5.99 18.65 20.86
CA LYS A 80 7.10 17.70 20.69
C LYS A 80 7.28 17.24 19.24
N LEU A 81 6.18 16.92 18.54
CA LEU A 81 6.23 16.52 17.12
C LEU A 81 6.80 17.64 16.24
N ALA A 82 6.44 18.90 16.52
CA ALA A 82 6.99 20.07 15.82
C ALA A 82 8.50 20.27 16.04
N GLN A 83 9.09 19.66 17.06
CA GLN A 83 10.54 19.74 17.34
C GLN A 83 11.34 18.58 16.74
N ILE A 84 10.69 17.59 16.10
CA ILE A 84 11.38 16.45 15.47
C ILE A 84 12.31 16.93 14.36
N GLU A 85 11.90 17.93 13.57
CA GLU A 85 12.75 18.53 12.52
C GLU A 85 14.08 19.04 13.07
N MET A 86 14.09 19.57 14.30
CA MET A 86 15.30 20.11 14.96
C MET A 86 16.17 19.02 15.60
N SER A 87 15.65 17.78 15.70
CA SER A 87 16.30 16.66 16.37
C SER A 87 16.91 15.66 15.37
N CYS A 88 16.62 15.82 14.08
CA CYS A 88 17.26 15.02 13.05
C CYS A 88 18.68 15.53 12.80
N PRO A 89 19.72 14.68 12.93
CA PRO A 89 21.02 15.03 12.38
C PRO A 89 20.87 15.29 10.87
N GLU A 90 21.73 16.14 10.30
CA GLU A 90 21.82 16.35 8.85
C GLU A 90 21.79 14.99 8.16
N GLY A 91 20.74 14.74 7.35
CA GLY A 91 20.61 13.49 6.63
C GLY A 91 21.80 13.29 5.69
N PRO A 92 22.13 12.06 5.31
CA PRO A 92 23.24 11.82 4.39
C PRO A 92 23.04 12.65 3.12
N GLY A 93 24.08 13.38 2.72
CA GLY A 93 24.04 14.20 1.50
C GLY A 93 23.71 13.32 0.29
N ALA A 94 23.17 13.93 -0.77
CA ALA A 94 22.82 13.20 -2.01
C ALA A 94 24.00 12.35 -2.56
N ASP A 95 25.24 12.78 -2.29
CA ASP A 95 26.48 12.08 -2.67
C ASP A 95 26.77 10.82 -1.83
N GLU A 96 26.23 10.73 -0.60
CA GLU A 96 26.41 9.58 0.30
C GLU A 96 25.40 8.47 0.02
N ILE A 97 24.18 8.82 -0.38
CA ILE A 97 23.14 7.86 -0.81
C ILE A 97 23.62 7.07 -2.06
N SER A 98 24.47 7.69 -2.88
CA SER A 98 25.07 7.06 -4.06
C SER A 98 26.27 6.15 -3.75
N ARG A 99 26.79 6.14 -2.51
CA ARG A 99 27.97 5.33 -2.11
C ARG A 99 27.62 4.00 -1.47
N GLY A 100 26.38 3.55 -1.59
CA GLY A 100 26.00 2.16 -1.32
C GLY A 100 26.60 1.21 -2.36
N SER A 101 27.80 0.72 -2.06
CA SER A 101 28.62 -0.22 -2.83
C SER A 101 29.22 0.32 -4.13
N ALA A 102 30.55 0.25 -4.24
CA ALA A 102 31.16 0.18 -5.56
C ALA A 102 30.46 -0.95 -6.35
N PRO A 103 30.08 -0.72 -7.62
CA PRO A 103 29.33 -1.71 -8.38
C PRO A 103 30.12 -3.01 -8.38
N SER A 104 29.50 -4.07 -7.90
CA SER A 104 30.10 -5.38 -7.92
C SER A 104 30.38 -5.77 -9.37
N LEU A 105 31.28 -6.75 -9.58
CA LEU A 105 31.49 -7.30 -10.92
C LEU A 105 30.18 -7.80 -11.53
N MET A 106 29.24 -8.28 -10.71
CA MET A 106 27.93 -8.74 -11.16
C MET A 106 27.05 -7.59 -11.66
N ASP A 107 27.09 -6.42 -11.01
CA ASP A 107 26.34 -5.23 -11.49
C ASP A 107 26.84 -4.76 -12.85
N ARG A 108 28.17 -4.81 -13.08
CA ARG A 108 28.76 -4.49 -14.38
C ARG A 108 28.38 -5.50 -15.46
N VAL A 109 28.35 -6.79 -15.11
CA VAL A 109 27.93 -7.87 -16.04
C VAL A 109 26.45 -7.74 -16.39
N GLU A 110 25.59 -7.41 -15.44
CA GLU A 110 24.16 -7.19 -15.68
C GLU A 110 23.92 -5.99 -16.61
N VAL A 111 24.60 -4.87 -16.40
CA VAL A 111 24.51 -3.70 -17.29
C VAL A 111 24.92 -4.07 -18.72
N PHE A 112 26.00 -4.84 -18.87
CA PHE A 112 26.46 -5.29 -20.19
C PHE A 112 25.46 -6.25 -20.85
N TYR A 113 24.91 -7.20 -20.10
CA TYR A 113 23.89 -8.13 -20.60
C TYR A 113 22.64 -7.39 -21.10
N ARG A 114 22.16 -6.39 -20.34
CA ARG A 114 21.04 -5.54 -20.75
C ARG A 114 21.35 -4.75 -22.02
N ALA A 115 22.57 -4.19 -22.13
CA ALA A 115 22.99 -3.46 -23.32
C ALA A 115 23.01 -4.35 -24.58
N VAL A 116 23.59 -5.55 -24.49
CA VAL A 116 23.65 -6.50 -25.61
C VAL A 116 22.25 -6.97 -26.02
N ARG A 117 21.36 -7.24 -25.04
CA ARG A 117 19.98 -7.62 -25.33
C ARG A 117 19.20 -6.50 -26.04
N HIS A 118 19.42 -5.24 -25.67
CA HIS A 118 18.79 -4.10 -26.34
C HIS A 118 19.29 -3.88 -27.77
N VAL A 119 20.53 -4.28 -28.08
CA VAL A 119 21.10 -4.17 -29.44
C VAL A 119 20.68 -5.33 -30.36
N GLN A 120 20.46 -6.53 -29.81
CA GLN A 120 20.00 -7.69 -30.61
C GLN A 120 18.49 -7.71 -30.89
N GLY A 121 17.73 -6.81 -30.28
CA GLY A 121 16.28 -6.67 -30.48
C GLY A 121 15.86 -5.72 -31.60
N ARG A 122 16.76 -5.32 -32.51
CA ARG A 122 16.46 -4.48 -33.67
C ARG A 122 16.96 -5.10 -34.97
#